data_AF-A0A915ZFJ9-F1
#
_entry.id   AF-A0A915ZFJ9-F1
#
_cell.length_a   1.000
_cell.length_b   1.000
_cell.length_c   1.000
_cell.angle_alpha   90.00
_cell.angle_beta   90.00
_cell.angle_gamma   90.00
#
_symmetry.space_group_name_H-M   'P 1'
#
loop_
_entity.id
_entity.type
_entity.pdbx_description
1 polymer ?
#
loop_
_entity_poly.entity_id
_entity_poly.type
_entity_poly.pdbx_seq_one_letter_code
_entity_poly.pdbx_strand_id
1 'polypeptide(L)'
;MSENSIPKIPNLDLANYRFILNNPKTPEFYDEARTNLFKCIEENNMAPFYQLMTEELKIPFDKSLHAKYQENNNEELKKLDEKLEDAEKNLGETEISDALLAKAEYFAKIGDKEKAIAAYRIALDKTPGLGSRIDIIFCFVRIGFFFNDNDLISRNIERAKSLIEEGGDWDRRNRLKVYEGIYRLSIRDFKTAANLFLDTLSTFMSTELMEYKEFVKYAVLAGAISLNRVDLKKKVIDAPEVLEVLHEIPHLEDYITSLYNCEYAKFFRALADVELDHLRTSRYLFSHLRYYVREMRIIAYAQLLESYRSLTMESMANSFGVSEGFIDNDVSKFIAAGRLNCVIDKVNGIVETNRPDAKNAQYQQSIKQGDILLNRVQKLSRVIDV
;
A
#
# COMPACT_ATOMS: atom_id res chain seq x y z
N MET A 1 8.58 -22.00 13.80
CA MET A 1 7.70 -21.33 14.78
C MET A 1 8.57 -20.32 15.52
N SER A 2 8.77 -19.13 14.96
CA SER A 2 9.52 -18.07 15.64
C SER A 2 8.62 -17.49 16.75
N GLU A 3 9.09 -17.50 17.99
CA GLU A 3 8.34 -17.15 19.21
C GLU A 3 7.79 -15.71 19.28
N ASN A 4 8.02 -14.89 18.24
CA ASN A 4 7.55 -13.50 18.13
C ASN A 4 6.56 -13.25 16.97
N SER A 5 6.03 -14.28 16.30
CA SER A 5 5.07 -14.07 15.21
C SER A 5 3.66 -13.83 15.77
N ILE A 6 3.22 -12.58 15.76
CA ILE A 6 1.83 -12.21 16.08
C ILE A 6 0.92 -12.85 15.01
N PRO A 7 -0.24 -13.42 15.40
CA PRO A 7 -1.09 -14.14 14.46
C PRO A 7 -1.58 -13.25 13.31
N LYS A 8 -1.54 -13.80 12.08
CA LYS A 8 -2.09 -13.19 10.85
C LYS A 8 -3.62 -13.21 10.87
N ILE A 9 -4.23 -12.36 11.70
CA ILE A 9 -5.68 -12.27 11.84
C ILE A 9 -6.12 -10.80 11.75
N PRO A 10 -6.95 -10.42 10.76
CA PRO A 10 -7.36 -11.15 9.56
C PRO A 10 -6.22 -11.46 8.59
N ASN A 11 -6.32 -12.55 7.84
CA ASN A 11 -5.34 -12.86 6.80
C ASN A 11 -5.52 -11.91 5.61
N LEU A 12 -4.58 -10.98 5.42
CA LEU A 12 -4.62 -10.00 4.33
C LEU A 12 -4.34 -10.61 2.96
N ASP A 13 -3.73 -11.80 2.91
CA ASP A 13 -3.48 -12.53 1.66
C ASP A 13 -4.82 -12.90 0.99
N LEU A 14 -5.85 -13.23 1.77
CA LEU A 14 -7.22 -13.47 1.27
C LEU A 14 -7.80 -12.24 0.59
N ALA A 15 -7.53 -11.05 1.12
CA ALA A 15 -8.02 -9.82 0.54
C ALA A 15 -7.28 -9.47 -0.77
N ASN A 16 -6.01 -9.87 -0.90
CA ASN A 16 -5.26 -9.79 -2.15
C ASN A 16 -5.81 -10.78 -3.19
N TYR A 17 -6.09 -12.03 -2.82
CA TYR A 17 -6.71 -13.00 -3.74
C TYR A 17 -8.10 -12.57 -4.20
N ARG A 18 -8.94 -12.06 -3.29
CA ARG A 18 -10.23 -11.44 -3.64
C ARG A 18 -10.06 -10.32 -4.65
N PHE A 19 -9.05 -9.47 -4.46
CA PHE A 19 -8.78 -8.38 -5.37
C PHE A 19 -8.39 -8.87 -6.77
N ILE A 20 -7.51 -9.87 -6.87
CA ILE A 20 -7.09 -10.47 -8.14
C ILE A 20 -8.29 -11.07 -8.89
N LEU A 21 -9.18 -11.79 -8.19
CA LEU A 21 -10.36 -12.41 -8.81
C LEU A 21 -11.39 -11.37 -9.30
N ASN A 22 -11.53 -10.24 -8.61
CA ASN A 22 -12.43 -9.18 -9.03
C ASN A 22 -11.85 -8.31 -10.17
N ASN A 23 -10.56 -8.47 -10.52
CA ASN A 23 -9.87 -7.58 -11.44
C ASN A 23 -9.71 -8.18 -12.85
N PRO A 24 -10.47 -7.69 -13.86
CA PRO A 24 -10.49 -8.28 -15.21
C PRO A 24 -9.16 -8.18 -15.98
N LYS A 25 -8.14 -7.51 -15.43
CA LYS A 25 -6.84 -7.26 -16.07
C LYS A 25 -5.75 -8.25 -15.72
N THR A 26 -6.02 -9.25 -14.87
CA THR A 26 -5.04 -10.25 -14.42
C THR A 26 -5.50 -11.70 -14.68
N PRO A 27 -5.97 -12.06 -15.90
CA PRO A 27 -6.52 -13.40 -16.20
C PRO A 27 -5.59 -14.56 -15.84
N GLU A 28 -4.28 -14.35 -15.97
CA GLU A 28 -3.24 -15.37 -15.76
C GLU A 28 -3.13 -15.86 -14.31
N PHE A 29 -3.49 -15.02 -13.33
CA PHE A 29 -3.39 -15.35 -11.90
C PHE A 29 -4.72 -15.84 -11.28
N TYR A 30 -5.80 -15.96 -12.08
CA TYR A 30 -7.12 -16.31 -11.55
C TYR A 30 -7.17 -17.71 -10.96
N ASP A 31 -6.60 -18.71 -11.63
CA ASP A 31 -6.72 -20.11 -11.22
C ASP A 31 -5.91 -20.39 -9.93
N GLU A 32 -4.72 -19.80 -9.82
CA GLU A 32 -3.89 -19.88 -8.62
C GLU A 32 -4.52 -19.11 -7.44
N ALA A 33 -4.99 -17.89 -7.68
CA ALA A 33 -5.66 -17.10 -6.64
C ALA A 33 -6.95 -17.78 -6.16
N ARG A 34 -7.70 -18.41 -7.07
CA ARG A 34 -8.92 -19.14 -6.74
C ARG A 34 -8.63 -20.36 -5.88
N THR A 35 -7.67 -21.18 -6.27
CA THR A 35 -7.32 -22.41 -5.52
C THR A 35 -6.78 -22.09 -4.13
N ASN A 36 -5.93 -21.07 -4.00
CA ASN A 36 -5.39 -20.64 -2.72
C ASN A 36 -6.46 -20.01 -1.83
N LEU A 37 -7.38 -19.22 -2.40
CA LEU A 37 -8.49 -18.64 -1.65
C LEU A 37 -9.43 -19.72 -1.10
N PHE A 38 -9.80 -20.73 -1.89
CA PHE A 38 -10.66 -21.82 -1.39
C PHE A 38 -9.98 -22.68 -0.32
N LYS A 39 -8.68 -22.99 -0.47
CA LYS A 39 -7.90 -23.68 0.57
C LYS A 39 -7.89 -22.88 1.88
N CYS A 40 -7.61 -21.58 1.82
CA CYS A 40 -7.58 -20.75 3.01
C CYS A 40 -8.98 -20.54 3.64
N ILE A 41 -10.05 -20.59 2.85
CA ILE A 41 -11.43 -20.58 3.38
C ILE A 41 -11.76 -21.91 4.07
N GLU A 42 -11.36 -23.04 3.48
CA GLU A 42 -11.52 -24.38 4.06
C GLU A 42 -10.76 -24.53 5.38
N GLU A 43 -9.52 -24.05 5.44
CA GLU A 43 -8.67 -24.13 6.63
C GLU A 43 -9.15 -23.24 7.79
N ASN A 44 -9.84 -22.13 7.48
CA ASN A 44 -10.25 -21.14 8.47
C ASN A 44 -11.76 -21.09 8.74
N ASN A 45 -12.55 -21.98 8.12
CA ASN A 45 -14.01 -22.08 8.29
C ASN A 45 -14.75 -20.73 8.13
N MET A 46 -14.34 -19.91 7.15
CA MET A 46 -14.85 -18.53 7.01
C MET A 46 -16.24 -18.49 6.33
N ALA A 47 -17.32 -18.76 7.07
CA ALA A 47 -18.68 -18.83 6.52
C ALA A 47 -19.21 -17.48 5.94
N PRO A 48 -19.12 -16.33 6.64
CA PRO A 48 -19.62 -15.05 6.14
C PRO A 48 -18.78 -14.51 4.98
N PHE A 49 -17.47 -14.75 5.01
CA PHE A 49 -16.60 -14.38 3.89
C PHE A 49 -16.92 -15.21 2.64
N TYR A 50 -17.23 -16.50 2.79
CA TYR A 50 -17.67 -17.34 1.66
C TYR A 50 -19.00 -16.86 1.06
N GLN A 51 -19.96 -16.39 1.87
CA GLN A 51 -21.18 -15.74 1.35
C GLN A 51 -20.87 -14.49 0.53
N LEU A 52 -20.06 -13.58 1.08
CA LEU A 52 -19.65 -12.36 0.36
C LEU A 52 -18.91 -12.69 -0.95
N MET A 53 -18.03 -13.71 -0.94
CA MET A 53 -17.27 -14.09 -2.13
C MET A 53 -18.12 -14.75 -3.21
N THR A 54 -19.09 -15.58 -2.81
CA THR A 54 -20.00 -16.23 -3.77
C THR A 54 -20.98 -15.25 -4.40
N GLU A 55 -21.42 -14.24 -3.65
CA GLU A 55 -22.19 -13.11 -4.18
C GLU A 55 -21.38 -12.25 -5.14
N GLU A 56 -20.12 -11.93 -4.82
CA GLU A 56 -19.25 -11.10 -5.66
C GLU A 56 -18.78 -11.82 -6.94
N LEU A 57 -18.38 -13.09 -6.83
CA LEU A 57 -17.80 -13.85 -7.93
C LEU A 57 -18.85 -14.59 -8.79
N LYS A 58 -20.12 -14.57 -8.38
CA LYS A 58 -21.23 -15.30 -9.05
C LYS A 58 -20.93 -16.79 -9.29
N ILE A 59 -20.18 -17.41 -8.37
CA ILE A 59 -19.84 -18.85 -8.39
C ILE A 59 -20.99 -19.63 -7.73
N PRO A 60 -21.30 -20.88 -8.17
CA PRO A 60 -22.32 -21.69 -7.50
C PRO A 60 -22.03 -21.85 -6.01
N PHE A 61 -23.02 -21.51 -5.18
CA PHE A 61 -22.92 -21.58 -3.74
C PHE A 61 -23.16 -23.01 -3.23
N ASP A 62 -22.15 -23.61 -2.62
CA ASP A 62 -22.29 -24.92 -1.98
C ASP A 62 -22.91 -24.78 -0.58
N LYS A 63 -24.24 -24.90 -0.53
CA LYS A 63 -25.05 -24.81 0.71
C LYS A 63 -24.61 -25.79 1.80
N SER A 64 -24.09 -26.96 1.42
CA SER A 64 -23.66 -28.01 2.35
C SER A 64 -22.34 -27.69 3.05
N LEU A 65 -21.38 -27.06 2.35
CA LEU A 65 -20.11 -26.62 2.94
C LEU A 65 -20.33 -25.43 3.86
N HIS A 66 -21.16 -24.47 3.43
CA HIS A 66 -21.52 -23.33 4.26
C HIS A 66 -22.21 -23.71 5.57
N ALA A 67 -23.13 -24.69 5.55
CA ALA A 67 -23.78 -25.18 6.78
C ALA A 67 -22.77 -25.81 7.75
N LYS A 68 -21.82 -26.61 7.24
CA LYS A 68 -20.72 -27.17 8.05
C LYS A 68 -19.85 -26.09 8.69
N TYR A 69 -19.52 -25.02 7.95
CA TYR A 69 -18.75 -23.91 8.50
C TYR A 69 -19.53 -23.12 9.55
N GLN A 70 -20.84 -22.95 9.38
CA GLN A 70 -21.68 -22.31 10.39
C GLN A 70 -21.79 -23.14 11.67
N GLU A 71 -21.92 -24.47 11.56
CA GLU A 71 -21.95 -25.37 12.71
C GLU A 71 -20.62 -25.31 13.48
N ASN A 72 -19.48 -25.45 12.78
CA ASN A 72 -18.16 -25.33 13.40
C ASN A 72 -17.94 -23.96 14.07
N ASN A 73 -18.37 -22.87 13.41
CA ASN A 73 -18.24 -21.53 13.98
C ASN A 73 -19.10 -21.34 15.23
N ASN A 74 -20.31 -21.90 15.24
CA ASN A 74 -21.19 -21.83 16.41
C ASN A 74 -20.63 -22.66 17.59
N GLU A 75 -20.00 -23.80 17.32
CA GLU A 75 -19.34 -24.60 18.36
C GLU A 75 -18.14 -23.88 18.99
N GLU A 76 -17.30 -23.26 18.16
CA GLU A 76 -16.14 -22.50 18.66
C GLU A 76 -16.56 -21.22 19.38
N LEU A 77 -17.61 -20.53 18.91
CA LEU A 77 -18.20 -19.39 19.62
C LEU A 77 -18.74 -19.78 21.00
N LYS A 78 -19.44 -20.92 21.10
CA LYS A 78 -19.93 -21.43 22.39
C LYS A 78 -18.78 -21.70 23.37
N LYS A 79 -17.70 -22.34 22.91
CA LYS A 79 -16.51 -22.58 23.74
C LYS A 79 -15.87 -21.27 24.21
N LEU A 80 -15.86 -20.22 23.38
CA LEU A 80 -15.34 -18.91 23.75
C LEU A 80 -16.27 -18.16 24.70
N ASP A 81 -17.59 -18.33 24.56
CA ASP A 81 -18.58 -17.77 25.47
C ASP A 81 -18.54 -18.45 26.86
N GLU A 82 -18.39 -19.78 26.90
CA GLU A 82 -18.18 -20.53 28.15
C GLU A 82 -16.90 -20.08 28.86
N LYS A 83 -15.81 -19.88 28.11
CA LYS A 83 -14.56 -19.33 28.67
C LYS A 83 -14.71 -17.91 29.19
N LEU A 84 -15.52 -17.08 28.53
CA LEU A 84 -15.83 -15.73 29.01
C LEU A 84 -16.63 -15.77 30.30
N GLU A 85 -17.66 -16.63 30.39
CA GLU A 85 -18.44 -16.79 31.61
C GLU A 85 -17.60 -17.33 32.78
N ASP A 86 -16.71 -18.29 32.51
CA ASP A 86 -15.79 -18.82 33.52
C ASP A 86 -14.78 -17.75 33.96
N ALA A 87 -14.30 -16.92 33.03
CA ALA A 87 -13.41 -15.81 33.34
C ALA A 87 -14.11 -14.72 34.18
N GLU A 88 -15.38 -14.42 33.87
CA GLU A 88 -16.16 -13.45 34.64
C GLU A 88 -16.53 -13.96 36.04
N LYS A 89 -16.71 -15.28 36.22
CA LYS A 89 -17.10 -15.89 37.50
C LYS A 89 -15.91 -16.17 38.42
N ASN A 90 -14.76 -16.58 37.87
CA ASN A 90 -13.65 -17.15 38.64
C ASN A 90 -12.34 -16.35 38.60
N LEU A 91 -12.17 -15.43 37.64
CA LEU A 91 -10.87 -14.88 37.25
C LEU A 91 -10.84 -13.34 37.28
N GLY A 92 -9.66 -12.75 37.06
CA GLY A 92 -9.43 -11.31 37.15
C GLY A 92 -9.71 -10.53 35.86
N GLU A 93 -9.62 -9.19 35.93
CA GLU A 93 -9.85 -8.29 34.79
C GLU A 93 -8.94 -8.58 33.57
N THR A 94 -7.74 -9.09 33.81
CA THR A 94 -6.79 -9.48 32.75
C THR A 94 -7.29 -10.67 31.93
N GLU A 95 -7.85 -11.69 32.58
CA GLU A 95 -8.32 -12.90 31.90
C GLU A 95 -9.63 -12.64 31.16
N ILE A 96 -10.47 -11.74 31.68
CA ILE A 96 -11.66 -11.23 30.97
C ILE A 96 -11.24 -10.49 29.69
N SER A 97 -10.21 -9.64 29.78
CA SER A 97 -9.68 -8.92 28.60
C SER A 97 -9.14 -9.88 27.54
N ASP A 98 -8.38 -10.91 27.94
CA ASP A 98 -7.80 -11.88 27.01
C ASP A 98 -8.87 -12.75 26.34
N ALA A 99 -9.88 -13.19 27.10
CA ALA A 99 -11.00 -13.94 26.55
C ALA A 99 -11.85 -13.09 25.57
N LEU A 100 -12.03 -11.80 25.85
CA LEU A 100 -12.73 -10.88 24.94
C LEU A 100 -11.92 -10.63 23.66
N LEU A 101 -10.60 -10.51 23.79
CA LEU A 101 -9.69 -10.35 22.66
C LEU A 101 -9.70 -11.60 21.77
N ALA A 102 -9.63 -12.79 22.36
CA ALA A 102 -9.71 -14.06 21.62
C ALA A 102 -11.05 -14.20 20.87
N LYS A 103 -12.17 -13.78 21.48
CA LYS A 103 -13.47 -13.75 20.82
C LYS A 103 -13.50 -12.73 19.66
N ALA A 104 -12.90 -11.56 19.84
CA ALA A 104 -12.82 -10.54 18.80
C ALA A 104 -11.93 -10.99 17.62
N GLU A 105 -10.79 -11.63 17.90
CA GLU A 105 -9.92 -12.25 16.89
C GLU A 105 -10.63 -13.34 16.13
N TYR A 106 -11.46 -14.14 16.81
CA TYR A 106 -12.25 -15.16 16.15
C TYR A 106 -13.27 -14.58 15.16
N PHE A 107 -13.98 -13.50 15.53
CA PHE A 107 -14.86 -12.79 14.60
C PHE A 107 -14.09 -12.17 13.41
N ALA A 108 -12.89 -11.65 13.67
CA ALA A 108 -12.01 -11.12 12.63
C ALA A 108 -11.52 -12.22 11.68
N LYS A 109 -11.22 -13.42 12.21
CA LYS A 109 -10.84 -14.60 11.43
C LYS A 109 -11.99 -15.07 10.54
N ILE A 110 -13.22 -15.06 11.04
CA ILE A 110 -14.41 -15.44 10.27
C ILE A 110 -14.73 -14.40 9.16
N GLY A 111 -14.30 -13.15 9.33
CA GLY A 111 -14.57 -12.06 8.40
C GLY A 111 -15.91 -11.36 8.62
N ASP A 112 -16.46 -11.40 9.84
CA ASP A 112 -17.69 -10.65 10.19
C ASP A 112 -17.32 -9.23 10.66
N LYS A 113 -17.41 -8.25 9.75
CA LYS A 113 -16.93 -6.86 9.97
C LYS A 113 -17.61 -6.21 11.19
N GLU A 114 -18.94 -6.27 11.26
CA GLU A 114 -19.71 -5.49 12.24
C GLU A 114 -19.56 -6.06 13.66
N LYS A 115 -19.66 -7.39 13.79
CA LYS A 115 -19.49 -8.06 15.08
C LYS A 115 -18.06 -7.97 15.58
N ALA A 116 -17.06 -8.07 14.69
CA ALA A 116 -15.67 -7.87 15.06
C ALA A 116 -15.44 -6.45 15.61
N ILE A 117 -15.94 -5.41 14.93
CA ILE A 117 -15.76 -4.03 15.40
C ILE A 117 -16.43 -3.81 16.76
N ALA A 118 -17.63 -4.36 16.98
CA ALA A 118 -18.32 -4.26 18.26
C ALA A 118 -17.54 -4.98 19.38
N ALA A 119 -17.06 -6.20 19.12
CA ALA A 119 -16.28 -6.98 20.08
C ALA A 119 -14.96 -6.30 20.45
N TYR A 120 -14.23 -5.75 19.46
CA TYR A 120 -12.98 -5.02 19.73
C TYR A 120 -13.19 -3.70 20.48
N ARG A 121 -14.34 -3.04 20.33
CA ARG A 121 -14.66 -1.85 21.15
C ARG A 121 -14.83 -2.22 22.61
N ILE A 122 -15.59 -3.29 22.87
CA ILE A 122 -15.79 -3.80 24.24
C ILE A 122 -14.45 -4.24 24.85
N ALA A 123 -13.58 -4.88 24.06
CA ALA A 123 -12.24 -5.23 24.50
C ALA A 123 -11.41 -3.99 24.85
N LEU A 124 -11.38 -2.97 23.99
CA LEU A 124 -10.60 -1.75 24.19
C LEU A 124 -10.97 -1.02 25.49
N ASP A 125 -12.26 -0.97 25.83
CA ASP A 125 -12.75 -0.32 27.05
C ASP A 125 -12.31 -1.07 28.32
N LYS A 126 -12.29 -2.41 28.28
CA LYS A 126 -11.93 -3.26 29.42
C LYS A 126 -10.42 -3.51 29.56
N THR A 127 -9.61 -3.29 28.53
CA THR A 127 -8.17 -3.52 28.58
C THR A 127 -7.44 -2.36 29.31
N PRO A 128 -6.70 -2.61 30.41
CA PRO A 128 -6.03 -1.55 31.17
C PRO A 128 -4.63 -1.18 30.65
N GLY A 129 -4.01 -2.01 29.80
CA GLY A 129 -2.64 -1.81 29.30
C GLY A 129 -2.56 -0.93 28.05
N LEU A 130 -1.66 0.07 28.04
CA LEU A 130 -1.41 0.92 26.85
C LEU A 130 -0.89 0.11 25.65
N GLY A 131 0.04 -0.82 25.88
CA GLY A 131 0.58 -1.67 24.82
C GLY A 131 -0.49 -2.54 24.15
N SER A 132 -1.32 -3.22 24.95
CA SER A 132 -2.41 -4.05 24.45
C SER A 132 -3.53 -3.23 23.80
N ARG A 133 -3.81 -2.00 24.27
CA ARG A 133 -4.69 -1.06 23.57
C ARG A 133 -4.18 -0.70 22.17
N ILE A 134 -2.88 -0.45 22.02
CA ILE A 134 -2.27 -0.17 20.73
C ILE A 134 -2.40 -1.39 19.80
N ASP A 135 -2.15 -2.61 20.32
CA ASP A 135 -2.29 -3.84 19.53
C ASP A 135 -3.75 -4.06 19.07
N ILE A 136 -4.75 -3.78 19.92
CA ILE A 136 -6.17 -3.80 19.53
C ILE A 136 -6.47 -2.78 18.43
N ILE A 137 -5.87 -1.60 18.47
CA ILE A 137 -6.03 -0.59 17.42
C ILE A 137 -5.42 -1.05 16.10
N PHE A 138 -4.28 -1.76 16.14
CA PHE A 138 -3.74 -2.41 14.95
C PHE A 138 -4.70 -3.47 14.39
N CYS A 139 -5.43 -4.23 15.22
CA CYS A 139 -6.50 -5.13 14.75
C CYS A 139 -7.57 -4.37 13.95
N PHE A 140 -8.03 -3.21 14.44
CA PHE A 140 -9.00 -2.39 13.71
C PHE A 140 -8.46 -1.91 12.35
N VAL A 141 -7.18 -1.50 12.30
CA VAL A 141 -6.53 -1.11 11.05
C VAL A 141 -6.43 -2.29 10.08
N ARG A 142 -6.09 -3.50 10.56
CA ARG A 142 -6.05 -4.72 9.74
C ARG A 142 -7.42 -5.08 9.16
N ILE A 143 -8.49 -4.97 9.95
CA ILE A 143 -9.88 -5.14 9.47
C ILE A 143 -10.20 -4.07 8.42
N GLY A 144 -9.82 -2.82 8.67
CA GLY A 144 -9.97 -1.74 7.71
C GLY A 144 -9.29 -2.05 6.39
N PHE A 145 -8.05 -2.57 6.43
CA PHE A 145 -7.36 -3.03 5.23
C PHE A 145 -8.10 -4.19 4.57
N PHE A 146 -8.53 -5.22 5.29
CA PHE A 146 -9.24 -6.37 4.71
C PHE A 146 -10.48 -5.97 3.90
N PHE A 147 -11.25 -4.99 4.38
CA PHE A 147 -12.45 -4.47 3.70
C PHE A 147 -12.20 -3.25 2.80
N ASN A 148 -10.97 -2.76 2.67
CA ASN A 148 -10.60 -1.53 1.97
C ASN A 148 -11.38 -0.27 2.45
N ASP A 149 -11.61 -0.15 3.76
CA ASP A 149 -12.32 0.99 4.36
C ASP A 149 -11.33 2.08 4.82
N ASN A 150 -11.08 3.06 3.95
CA ASN A 150 -10.10 4.12 4.19
C ASN A 150 -10.45 5.03 5.37
N ASP A 151 -11.74 5.28 5.63
CA ASP A 151 -12.18 6.12 6.74
C ASP A 151 -11.89 5.45 8.08
N LEU A 152 -12.14 4.14 8.18
CA LEU A 152 -11.80 3.36 9.36
C LEU A 152 -10.29 3.33 9.59
N ILE A 153 -9.49 3.15 8.54
CA ILE A 153 -8.02 3.13 8.64
C ILE A 153 -7.49 4.47 9.15
N SER A 154 -7.93 5.58 8.55
CA SER A 154 -7.44 6.93 8.90
C SER A 154 -7.65 7.29 10.37
N ARG A 155 -8.87 7.08 10.89
CA ARG A 155 -9.24 7.39 12.28
C ARG A 155 -8.44 6.55 13.27
N ASN A 156 -8.21 5.29 12.95
CA ASN A 156 -7.48 4.38 13.85
C ASN A 156 -5.97 4.62 13.80
N ILE A 157 -5.40 5.03 12.66
CA ILE A 157 -3.99 5.44 12.60
C ILE A 157 -3.76 6.70 13.44
N GLU A 158 -4.68 7.68 13.39
CA GLU A 158 -4.56 8.90 14.20
C GLU A 158 -4.67 8.61 15.69
N ARG A 159 -5.61 7.73 16.09
CA ARG A 159 -5.71 7.23 17.47
C ARG A 159 -4.48 6.44 17.93
N ALA A 160 -3.89 5.64 17.05
CA ALA A 160 -2.67 4.91 17.37
C ALA A 160 -1.48 5.86 17.56
N LYS A 161 -1.41 6.94 16.79
CA LYS A 161 -0.36 7.97 16.97
C LYS A 161 -0.44 8.63 18.34
N SER A 162 -1.63 9.05 18.79
CA SER A 162 -1.77 9.68 20.10
C SER A 162 -1.35 8.76 21.24
N LEU A 163 -1.74 7.47 21.18
CA LEU A 163 -1.36 6.50 22.21
C LEU A 163 0.13 6.14 22.20
N ILE A 164 0.77 6.16 21.03
CA ILE A 164 2.22 5.93 20.95
C ILE A 164 3.00 7.13 21.51
N GLU A 165 2.50 8.35 21.35
CA GLU A 165 3.09 9.54 21.97
C GLU A 165 2.96 9.53 23.50
N GLU A 166 1.87 8.97 24.03
CA GLU A 166 1.64 8.82 25.48
C GLU A 166 2.58 7.81 26.15
N GLY A 167 3.08 6.81 25.42
CA GLY A 167 4.00 5.82 25.99
C GLY A 167 4.15 4.52 25.21
N GLY A 168 4.22 4.59 23.87
CA GLY A 168 4.36 3.39 23.03
C GLY A 168 5.78 2.85 22.98
N ASP A 169 5.91 1.53 23.13
CA ASP A 169 7.18 0.82 22.90
C ASP A 169 7.74 1.07 21.50
N TRP A 170 9.06 1.06 21.38
CA TRP A 170 9.77 1.29 20.12
C TRP A 170 9.33 0.33 19.00
N ASP A 171 9.04 -0.95 19.32
CA ASP A 171 8.52 -1.94 18.36
C ASP A 171 7.16 -1.53 17.78
N ARG A 172 6.21 -1.13 18.64
CA ARG A 172 4.87 -0.67 18.21
C ARG A 172 4.94 0.59 17.37
N ARG A 173 5.93 1.46 17.63
CA ARG A 173 6.20 2.63 16.80
C ARG A 173 6.64 2.26 15.39
N ASN A 174 7.50 1.26 15.24
CA ASN A 174 7.91 0.77 13.92
C ASN A 174 6.75 0.10 13.19
N ARG A 175 5.94 -0.72 13.88
CA ARG A 175 4.73 -1.30 13.28
C ARG A 175 3.77 -0.21 12.78
N LEU A 176 3.51 0.83 13.59
CA LEU A 176 2.69 1.97 13.17
C LEU A 176 3.24 2.63 11.90
N LYS A 177 4.56 2.84 11.78
CA LYS A 177 5.16 3.39 10.56
C LYS A 177 4.86 2.53 9.33
N VAL A 178 4.89 1.20 9.46
CA VAL A 178 4.53 0.28 8.36
C VAL A 178 3.04 0.38 8.02
N TYR A 179 2.15 0.36 9.03
CA TYR A 179 0.70 0.54 8.84
C TYR A 179 0.38 1.87 8.15
N GLU A 180 1.00 2.97 8.59
CA GLU A 180 0.85 4.27 7.97
C GLU A 180 1.42 4.29 6.56
N GLY A 181 2.59 3.70 6.32
CA GLY A 181 3.22 3.64 5.00
C GLY A 181 2.31 2.99 3.95
N ILE A 182 1.67 1.86 4.29
CA ILE A 182 0.71 1.18 3.39
C ILE A 182 -0.50 2.07 3.12
N TYR A 183 -1.05 2.70 4.15
CA TYR A 183 -2.18 3.61 3.99
C TYR A 183 -1.83 4.82 3.11
N ARG A 184 -0.66 5.43 3.31
CA ARG A 184 -0.17 6.55 2.47
C ARG A 184 0.01 6.13 1.02
N LEU A 185 0.52 4.92 0.80
CA LEU A 185 0.66 4.33 -0.53
C LEU A 185 -0.70 4.15 -1.22
N SER A 186 -1.76 3.81 -0.47
CA SER A 186 -3.14 3.72 -0.99
C SER A 186 -3.81 5.06 -1.34
N ILE A 187 -3.24 6.19 -0.91
CA ILE A 187 -3.76 7.55 -1.16
C ILE A 187 -2.88 8.34 -2.15
N ARG A 188 -1.87 7.69 -2.75
CA ARG A 188 -0.86 8.27 -3.66
C ARG A 188 0.19 9.16 -3.00
N ASP A 189 0.31 9.16 -1.68
CA ASP A 189 1.39 9.89 -1.00
C ASP A 189 2.65 9.02 -0.89
N PHE A 190 3.32 8.84 -2.03
CA PHE A 190 4.54 8.03 -2.14
C PHE A 190 5.72 8.64 -1.38
N LYS A 191 5.73 9.96 -1.18
CA LYS A 191 6.86 10.65 -0.54
C LYS A 191 6.92 10.37 0.95
N THR A 192 5.77 10.46 1.64
CA THR A 192 5.72 10.08 3.05
C THR A 192 5.86 8.57 3.22
N ALA A 193 5.22 7.77 2.36
CA ALA A 193 5.32 6.32 2.39
C ALA A 193 6.77 5.83 2.27
N ALA A 194 7.54 6.35 1.30
CA ALA A 194 8.94 5.95 1.12
C ALA A 194 9.81 6.25 2.33
N ASN A 195 9.68 7.44 2.93
CA ASN A 195 10.44 7.79 4.13
C ASN A 195 10.10 6.86 5.30
N LEU A 196 8.82 6.56 5.50
CA LEU A 196 8.38 5.64 6.56
C LEU A 196 8.91 4.22 6.34
N PHE A 197 8.83 3.71 5.10
CA PHE A 197 9.30 2.36 4.79
C PHE A 197 10.82 2.23 4.92
N LEU A 198 11.59 3.18 4.41
CA LEU A 198 13.05 3.15 4.47
C LEU A 198 13.57 3.24 5.91
N ASP A 199 12.90 4.01 6.78
CA ASP A 199 13.23 4.08 8.20
C ASP A 199 13.03 2.73 8.92
N THR A 200 12.03 1.95 8.51
CA THR A 200 11.67 0.67 9.16
C THR A 200 12.31 -0.55 8.53
N LEU A 201 13.11 -0.37 7.47
CA LEU A 201 13.59 -1.47 6.63
C LEU A 201 14.54 -2.40 7.39
N SER A 202 15.44 -1.85 8.20
CA SER A 202 16.38 -2.60 9.05
C SER A 202 15.74 -3.29 10.26
N THR A 203 14.50 -2.92 10.60
CA THR A 203 13.87 -3.28 11.89
C THR A 203 12.44 -3.80 11.68
N PHE A 204 12.22 -4.45 10.54
CA PHE A 204 10.92 -4.97 10.15
C PHE A 204 10.50 -6.14 11.04
N MET A 205 9.41 -5.95 11.81
CA MET A 205 8.82 -6.96 12.70
C MET A 205 7.35 -7.25 12.34
N SER A 206 6.81 -6.61 11.29
CA SER A 206 5.37 -6.64 10.96
C SER A 206 4.96 -7.85 10.11
N THR A 207 5.23 -9.05 10.60
CA THR A 207 4.89 -10.32 9.92
C THR A 207 3.39 -10.56 9.75
N GLU A 208 2.56 -9.82 10.51
CA GLU A 208 1.10 -9.83 10.41
C GLU A 208 0.56 -9.23 9.12
N LEU A 209 1.28 -8.25 8.56
CA LEU A 209 0.80 -7.43 7.44
C LEU A 209 1.17 -8.01 6.08
N MET A 210 2.45 -8.35 5.93
CA MET A 210 3.04 -8.84 4.69
C MET A 210 4.34 -9.58 4.99
N GLU A 211 4.79 -10.38 4.04
CA GLU A 211 6.12 -10.97 4.08
C GLU A 211 7.21 -9.90 3.86
N TYR A 212 8.39 -10.12 4.42
CA TYR A 212 9.52 -9.20 4.28
C TYR A 212 9.85 -8.88 2.80
N LYS A 213 9.72 -9.87 1.91
CA LYS A 213 9.92 -9.68 0.46
C LYS A 213 8.96 -8.66 -0.13
N GLU A 214 7.69 -8.72 0.25
CA GLU A 214 6.68 -7.76 -0.21
C GLU A 214 6.91 -6.37 0.38
N PHE A 215 7.39 -6.31 1.62
CA PHE A 215 7.76 -5.06 2.25
C PHE A 215 8.89 -4.35 1.49
N VAL A 216 9.96 -5.06 1.16
CA VAL A 216 11.08 -4.54 0.37
C VAL A 216 10.59 -4.08 -1.01
N LYS A 217 9.73 -4.87 -1.67
CA LYS A 217 9.08 -4.48 -2.95
C LYS A 217 8.39 -3.12 -2.85
N TYR A 218 7.55 -2.90 -1.84
CA TYR A 218 6.84 -1.62 -1.68
C TYR A 218 7.79 -0.46 -1.31
N ALA A 219 8.80 -0.72 -0.49
CA ALA A 219 9.81 0.27 -0.13
C ALA A 219 10.58 0.76 -1.36
N VAL A 220 11.03 -0.16 -2.22
CA VAL A 220 11.69 0.18 -3.49
C VAL A 220 10.75 0.95 -4.41
N LEU A 221 9.52 0.45 -4.64
CA LEU A 221 8.59 1.08 -5.58
C LEU A 221 8.23 2.51 -5.14
N ALA A 222 8.02 2.74 -3.84
CA ALA A 222 7.78 4.07 -3.28
C ALA A 222 9.06 4.94 -3.34
N GLY A 223 10.23 4.36 -3.06
CA GLY A 223 11.53 5.02 -3.15
C GLY A 223 11.86 5.51 -4.57
N ALA A 224 11.58 4.70 -5.59
CA ALA A 224 11.85 5.01 -6.99
C ALA A 224 11.13 6.27 -7.50
N ILE A 225 9.92 6.54 -7.00
CA ILE A 225 9.16 7.75 -7.37
C ILE A 225 9.57 8.97 -6.55
N SER A 226 9.87 8.77 -5.27
CA SER A 226 9.92 9.87 -4.30
C SER A 226 11.32 10.41 -4.04
N LEU A 227 12.35 9.58 -4.19
CA LEU A 227 13.72 9.95 -3.88
C LEU A 227 14.43 10.53 -5.09
N ASN A 228 15.32 11.48 -4.83
CA ASN A 228 16.25 11.97 -5.83
C ASN A 228 17.34 10.92 -6.11
N ARG A 229 18.01 11.01 -7.27
CA ARG A 229 19.02 10.03 -7.71
C ARG A 229 20.12 9.74 -6.66
N VAL A 230 20.58 10.75 -5.93
CA VAL A 230 21.61 10.59 -4.89
C VAL A 230 21.08 9.82 -3.68
N ASP A 231 19.87 10.14 -3.25
CA ASP A 231 19.24 9.52 -2.09
C ASP A 231 18.79 8.09 -2.42
N LEU A 232 18.29 7.86 -3.64
CA LEU A 232 17.95 6.53 -4.16
C LEU A 232 19.15 5.60 -4.09
N LYS A 233 20.34 6.06 -4.52
CA LYS A 233 21.55 5.25 -4.44
C LYS A 233 21.87 4.85 -2.99
N LYS A 234 21.96 5.85 -2.11
CA LYS A 234 22.39 5.65 -0.72
C LYS A 234 21.39 4.83 0.10
N LYS A 235 20.09 5.02 -0.12
CA LYS A 235 19.03 4.45 0.74
C LYS A 235 18.40 3.18 0.17
N VAL A 236 18.52 2.93 -1.13
CA VAL A 236 17.84 1.79 -1.79
C VAL A 236 18.83 0.87 -2.46
N ILE A 237 19.73 1.40 -3.30
CA ILE A 237 20.67 0.56 -4.09
C ILE A 237 21.78 0.01 -3.21
N ASP A 238 22.41 0.87 -2.40
CA ASP A 238 23.52 0.50 -1.53
C ASP A 238 23.05 -0.06 -0.18
N ALA A 239 21.73 -0.19 0.04
CA ALA A 239 21.16 -0.70 1.27
C ALA A 239 21.32 -2.24 1.34
N PRO A 240 22.03 -2.78 2.34
CA PRO A 240 22.33 -4.21 2.41
C PRO A 240 21.06 -5.05 2.51
N GLU A 241 20.07 -4.57 3.26
CA GLU A 241 18.83 -5.30 3.49
C GLU A 241 17.95 -5.40 2.23
N VAL A 242 18.09 -4.44 1.30
CA VAL A 242 17.44 -4.50 -0.01
C VAL A 242 18.20 -5.46 -0.91
N LEU A 243 19.53 -5.37 -0.97
CA LEU A 243 20.38 -6.22 -1.81
C LEU A 243 20.21 -7.72 -1.52
N GLU A 244 20.05 -8.10 -0.25
CA GLU A 244 19.84 -9.50 0.14
C GLU A 244 18.55 -10.10 -0.46
N VAL A 245 17.50 -9.31 -0.60
CA VAL A 245 16.17 -9.75 -1.05
C VAL A 245 15.92 -9.46 -2.52
N LEU A 246 16.66 -8.52 -3.11
CA LEU A 246 16.42 -8.01 -4.45
C LEU A 246 16.46 -9.11 -5.52
N HIS A 247 17.36 -10.09 -5.37
CA HIS A 247 17.50 -11.22 -6.30
C HIS A 247 16.31 -12.20 -6.27
N GLU A 248 15.52 -12.21 -5.19
CA GLU A 248 14.35 -13.07 -5.07
C GLU A 248 13.11 -12.47 -5.75
N ILE A 249 13.12 -11.15 -6.02
CA ILE A 249 11.99 -10.44 -6.61
C ILE A 249 12.26 -10.20 -8.10
N PRO A 250 11.44 -10.77 -9.00
CA PRO A 250 11.69 -10.66 -10.43
C PRO A 250 11.59 -9.22 -10.93
N HIS A 251 12.45 -8.86 -11.89
CA HIS A 251 12.50 -7.56 -12.61
C HIS A 251 12.84 -6.32 -11.78
N LEU A 252 12.88 -6.43 -10.45
CA LEU A 252 13.02 -5.29 -9.55
C LEU A 252 14.47 -4.78 -9.48
N GLU A 253 15.45 -5.67 -9.58
CA GLU A 253 16.87 -5.33 -9.68
C GLU A 253 17.18 -4.53 -10.95
N ASP A 254 16.80 -5.09 -12.10
CA ASP A 254 16.98 -4.47 -13.42
C ASP A 254 16.30 -3.10 -13.46
N TYR A 255 15.13 -2.97 -12.84
CA TYR A 255 14.38 -1.72 -12.79
C TYR A 255 15.12 -0.58 -12.08
N ILE A 256 15.66 -0.81 -10.87
CA ILE A 256 16.37 0.25 -10.13
C ILE A 256 17.74 0.53 -10.74
N THR A 257 18.48 -0.53 -11.09
CA THR A 257 19.86 -0.40 -11.57
C THR A 257 19.90 0.27 -12.95
N SER A 258 18.99 -0.07 -13.86
CA SER A 258 18.91 0.58 -15.18
C SER A 258 18.60 2.07 -15.09
N LEU A 259 17.71 2.49 -14.18
CA LEU A 259 17.42 3.91 -13.96
C LEU A 259 18.66 4.66 -13.43
N TYR A 260 19.39 4.06 -12.49
CA TYR A 260 20.59 4.67 -11.92
C TYR A 260 21.76 4.74 -12.91
N ASN A 261 21.98 3.67 -13.68
CA ASN A 261 23.04 3.55 -14.68
C ASN A 261 22.73 4.30 -16.00
N CYS A 262 21.55 4.91 -16.11
CA CYS A 262 21.06 5.62 -17.31
C CYS A 262 20.88 4.69 -18.53
N GLU A 263 20.55 3.42 -18.32
CA GLU A 263 20.25 2.45 -19.39
C GLU A 263 18.75 2.44 -19.72
N TYR A 264 18.28 3.50 -20.38
CA TYR A 264 16.85 3.78 -20.52
C TYR A 264 16.06 2.74 -21.33
N ALA A 265 16.66 2.13 -22.35
CA ALA A 265 16.01 1.06 -23.11
C ALA A 265 15.70 -0.18 -22.26
N LYS A 266 16.60 -0.56 -21.34
CA LYS A 266 16.34 -1.65 -20.40
C LYS A 266 15.32 -1.22 -19.34
N PHE A 267 15.41 0.01 -18.87
CA PHE A 267 14.45 0.58 -17.91
C PHE A 267 13.01 0.52 -18.41
N PHE A 268 12.73 0.83 -19.69
CA PHE A 268 11.37 0.75 -20.23
C PHE A 268 10.82 -0.67 -20.30
N ARG A 269 11.69 -1.66 -20.56
CA ARG A 269 11.30 -3.08 -20.52
C ARG A 269 11.01 -3.52 -19.09
N ALA A 270 11.95 -3.26 -18.17
CA ALA A 270 11.78 -3.57 -16.75
C ALA A 270 10.55 -2.86 -16.14
N LEU A 271 10.26 -1.61 -16.53
CA LEU A 271 9.07 -0.89 -16.10
C LEU A 271 7.78 -1.56 -16.59
N ALA A 272 7.77 -2.13 -17.80
CA ALA A 272 6.63 -2.87 -18.31
C ALA A 272 6.42 -4.18 -17.55
N ASP A 273 7.51 -4.91 -17.27
CA ASP A 273 7.46 -6.17 -16.50
C ASP A 273 7.01 -5.90 -15.05
N VAL A 274 7.53 -4.85 -14.40
CA VAL A 274 7.10 -4.42 -13.06
C VAL A 274 5.63 -3.98 -13.04
N GLU A 275 5.15 -3.34 -14.11
CA GLU A 275 3.74 -3.00 -14.24
C GLU A 275 2.86 -4.27 -14.25
N LEU A 276 3.27 -5.29 -15.01
CA LEU A 276 2.53 -6.54 -15.17
C LEU A 276 2.50 -7.37 -13.89
N ASP A 277 3.67 -7.63 -13.32
CA ASP A 277 3.82 -8.61 -12.24
C ASP A 277 3.48 -8.02 -10.87
N HIS A 278 3.85 -6.76 -10.63
CA HIS A 278 3.79 -6.15 -9.29
C HIS A 278 2.68 -5.12 -9.13
N LEU A 279 2.50 -4.22 -10.10
CA LEU A 279 1.53 -3.12 -9.96
C LEU A 279 0.09 -3.56 -10.24
N ARG A 280 -0.13 -4.52 -11.15
CA ARG A 280 -1.49 -5.01 -11.48
C ARG A 280 -2.06 -5.93 -10.41
N THR A 281 -1.20 -6.73 -9.80
CA THR A 281 -1.55 -7.72 -8.77
C THR A 281 -1.73 -7.06 -7.40
N SER A 282 -1.04 -5.94 -7.14
CA SER A 282 -1.15 -5.22 -5.87
C SER A 282 -2.47 -4.48 -5.72
N ARG A 283 -3.23 -4.84 -4.67
CA ARG A 283 -4.46 -4.19 -4.25
C ARG A 283 -4.31 -2.68 -4.01
N TYR A 284 -3.19 -2.27 -3.41
CA TYR A 284 -2.97 -0.88 -3.04
C TYR A 284 -2.56 0.00 -4.23
N LEU A 285 -1.79 -0.55 -5.16
CA LEU A 285 -1.21 0.20 -6.29
C LEU A 285 -2.07 0.16 -7.56
N PHE A 286 -2.96 -0.82 -7.71
CA PHE A 286 -3.70 -0.99 -8.96
C PHE A 286 -4.51 0.26 -9.38
N SER A 287 -5.19 0.90 -8.43
CA SER A 287 -5.96 2.13 -8.69
C SER A 287 -5.06 3.33 -9.08
N HIS A 288 -3.76 3.19 -8.91
CA HIS A 288 -2.73 4.22 -9.11
C HIS A 288 -1.71 3.82 -10.18
N LEU A 289 -1.88 2.68 -10.83
CA LEU A 289 -0.94 2.14 -11.82
C LEU A 289 -0.63 3.13 -12.95
N ARG A 290 -1.66 3.76 -13.52
CA ARG A 290 -1.48 4.78 -14.56
C ARG A 290 -0.69 5.99 -14.09
N TYR A 291 -0.86 6.37 -12.82
CA TYR A 291 -0.11 7.46 -12.22
C TYR A 291 1.35 7.05 -12.03
N TYR A 292 1.60 5.86 -11.48
CA TYR A 292 2.94 5.32 -11.24
C TYR A 292 3.78 5.29 -12.52
N VAL A 293 3.28 4.64 -13.57
CA VAL A 293 3.98 4.52 -14.86
C VAL A 293 4.25 5.88 -15.48
N ARG A 294 3.28 6.80 -15.40
CA ARG A 294 3.42 8.15 -15.94
C ARG A 294 4.51 8.94 -15.21
N GLU A 295 4.54 8.89 -13.88
CA GLU A 295 5.56 9.58 -13.09
C GLU A 295 6.96 9.02 -13.33
N MET A 296 7.09 7.69 -13.43
CA MET A 296 8.38 7.07 -13.73
C MET A 296 8.93 7.45 -15.11
N ARG A 297 8.07 7.59 -16.13
CA ARG A 297 8.47 8.11 -17.44
C ARG A 297 8.95 9.55 -17.37
N ILE A 298 8.25 10.41 -16.63
CA ILE A 298 8.66 11.80 -16.43
C ILE A 298 10.03 11.87 -15.78
N ILE A 299 10.29 11.06 -14.74
CA ILE A 299 11.59 11.00 -14.05
C ILE A 299 12.69 10.58 -15.03
N ALA A 300 12.47 9.51 -15.81
CA ALA A 300 13.46 9.03 -16.78
C ALA A 300 13.75 10.06 -17.88
N TYR A 301 12.72 10.70 -18.44
CA TYR A 301 12.90 11.78 -19.43
C TYR A 301 13.60 13.00 -18.83
N ALA A 302 13.19 13.43 -17.64
CA ALA A 302 13.81 14.57 -16.95
C ALA A 302 15.30 14.31 -16.68
N GLN A 303 15.66 13.10 -16.24
CA GLN A 303 17.05 12.71 -15.98
C GLN A 303 17.93 12.80 -17.24
N LEU A 304 17.43 12.34 -18.40
CA LEU A 304 18.17 12.50 -19.65
C LEU A 304 18.30 13.98 -20.03
N LEU A 305 17.19 14.72 -20.01
CA LEU A 305 17.15 16.13 -20.42
C LEU A 305 17.96 17.04 -19.50
N GLU A 306 18.13 16.71 -18.22
CA GLU A 306 18.93 17.54 -17.29
C GLU A 306 20.41 17.63 -17.70
N SER A 307 20.94 16.57 -18.32
CA SER A 307 22.34 16.49 -18.74
C SER A 307 22.66 17.19 -20.07
N TYR A 308 21.65 17.48 -20.91
CA TYR A 308 21.83 18.07 -22.24
C TYR A 308 21.10 19.40 -22.37
N ARG A 309 21.72 20.37 -23.05
CA ARG A 309 21.05 21.64 -23.44
C ARG A 309 20.15 21.46 -24.66
N SER A 310 20.60 20.65 -25.61
CA SER A 310 19.90 20.35 -26.86
C SER A 310 20.20 18.90 -27.24
N LEU A 311 19.19 18.17 -27.71
CA LEU A 311 19.29 16.77 -28.10
C LEU A 311 18.46 16.54 -29.37
N THR A 312 18.90 15.69 -30.29
CA THR A 312 18.06 15.28 -31.43
C THR A 312 16.99 14.28 -30.98
N MET A 313 15.80 14.35 -31.57
CA MET A 313 14.69 13.43 -31.30
C MET A 313 15.09 11.98 -31.60
N GLU A 314 15.86 11.74 -32.67
CA GLU A 314 16.38 10.43 -33.05
C GLU A 314 17.29 9.82 -31.96
N SER A 315 18.22 10.62 -31.42
CA SER A 315 19.11 10.18 -30.35
C SER A 315 18.35 9.87 -29.06
N MET A 316 17.33 10.67 -28.75
CA MET A 316 16.42 10.40 -27.63
C MET A 316 15.69 9.07 -27.83
N ALA A 317 15.10 8.87 -29.01
CA ALA A 317 14.35 7.68 -29.39
C ALA A 317 15.21 6.41 -29.26
N ASN A 318 16.44 6.46 -29.79
CA ASN A 318 17.38 5.36 -29.74
C ASN A 318 17.82 5.03 -28.30
N SER A 319 18.02 6.06 -27.46
CA SER A 319 18.42 5.87 -26.05
C SER A 319 17.33 5.16 -25.22
N PHE A 320 16.06 5.49 -25.47
CA PHE A 320 14.91 4.84 -24.84
C PHE A 320 14.45 3.55 -25.55
N GLY A 321 15.00 3.24 -26.72
CA GLY A 321 14.64 2.07 -27.52
C GLY A 321 13.21 2.11 -28.07
N VAL A 322 12.70 3.30 -28.36
CA VAL A 322 11.34 3.55 -28.87
C VAL A 322 11.38 4.33 -30.18
N SER A 323 10.24 4.46 -30.86
CA SER A 323 10.16 5.27 -32.08
C SER A 323 10.09 6.77 -31.78
N GLU A 324 10.54 7.59 -32.72
CA GLU A 324 10.46 9.05 -32.62
C GLU A 324 9.02 9.55 -32.43
N GLY A 325 8.08 8.94 -33.16
CA GLY A 325 6.65 9.27 -33.03
C GLY A 325 6.08 8.93 -31.65
N PHE A 326 6.65 7.94 -30.94
CA PHE A 326 6.27 7.66 -29.57
C PHE A 326 6.76 8.76 -28.61
N ILE A 327 8.03 9.17 -28.73
CA ILE A 327 8.60 10.24 -27.89
C ILE A 327 7.88 11.57 -28.14
N ASP A 328 7.63 11.93 -29.39
CA ASP A 328 6.90 13.16 -29.75
C ASP A 328 5.52 13.20 -29.04
N ASN A 329 4.78 12.09 -29.10
CA ASN A 329 3.46 11.99 -28.48
C ASN A 329 3.48 11.96 -26.94
N ASP A 330 4.51 11.39 -26.31
CA ASP A 330 4.58 11.26 -24.85
C ASP A 330 5.16 12.54 -24.22
N VAL A 331 6.28 13.03 -24.75
CA VAL A 331 6.95 14.25 -24.26
C VAL A 331 6.08 15.49 -24.47
N SER A 332 5.38 15.61 -25.61
CA SER A 332 4.46 16.74 -25.85
C SER A 332 3.36 16.86 -24.79
N LYS A 333 2.81 15.73 -24.31
CA LYS A 333 1.82 15.72 -23.22
C LYS A 333 2.41 16.21 -21.90
N PHE A 334 3.65 15.83 -21.61
CA PHE A 334 4.32 16.26 -20.38
C PHE A 334 4.79 17.71 -20.41
N ILE A 335 5.19 18.22 -21.58
CA ILE A 335 5.47 19.64 -21.79
C ILE A 335 4.18 20.45 -21.61
N ALA A 336 3.07 20.02 -22.25
CA ALA A 336 1.79 20.70 -22.13
C ALA A 336 1.27 20.72 -20.68
N ALA A 337 1.55 19.66 -19.91
CA ALA A 337 1.25 19.59 -18.48
C ALA A 337 2.24 20.39 -17.59
N GLY A 338 3.29 20.97 -18.16
CA GLY A 338 4.34 21.71 -17.44
C GLY A 338 5.18 20.83 -16.50
N ARG A 339 5.30 19.54 -16.81
CA ARG A 339 6.07 18.57 -16.00
C ARG A 339 7.48 18.34 -16.51
N LEU A 340 7.74 18.62 -17.79
CA LEU A 340 9.06 18.62 -18.39
C LEU A 340 9.38 20.03 -18.88
N ASN A 341 10.57 20.52 -18.56
CA ASN A 341 11.04 21.86 -18.94
C ASN A 341 11.85 21.79 -20.24
N CYS A 342 11.19 21.42 -21.32
CA CYS A 342 11.79 21.39 -22.64
C CYS A 342 10.80 21.86 -23.72
N VAL A 343 11.33 22.21 -24.87
CA VAL A 343 10.58 22.62 -26.06
C VAL A 343 11.02 21.73 -27.20
N ILE A 344 10.06 21.23 -27.98
CA ILE A 344 10.31 20.40 -29.16
C ILE A 344 10.26 21.29 -30.39
N ASP A 345 11.36 21.37 -31.12
CA ASP A 345 11.40 21.90 -32.48
C ASP A 345 11.29 20.73 -33.47
N LYS A 346 10.09 20.55 -34.02
CA LYS A 346 9.78 19.45 -34.95
C LYS A 346 10.35 19.67 -36.34
N VAL A 347 10.65 20.91 -36.75
CA VAL A 347 11.20 21.20 -38.08
C VAL A 347 12.66 20.79 -38.13
N ASN A 348 13.41 21.13 -37.08
CA ASN A 348 14.83 20.77 -36.96
C ASN A 348 15.05 19.39 -36.30
N GLY A 349 14.01 18.80 -35.70
CA GLY A 349 14.09 17.51 -35.01
C GLY A 349 14.87 17.57 -33.70
N ILE A 350 14.85 18.72 -33.00
CA ILE A 350 15.65 18.99 -31.80
C ILE A 350 14.74 19.21 -30.60
N VAL A 351 15.14 18.69 -29.45
CA VAL A 351 14.59 18.99 -28.14
C VAL A 351 15.54 19.95 -27.43
N GLU A 352 15.08 21.16 -27.16
CA GLU A 352 15.82 22.15 -26.38
C GLU A 352 15.33 22.17 -24.95
N THR A 353 16.25 22.13 -23.99
CA THR A 353 15.90 22.18 -22.57
C THR A 353 15.93 23.62 -22.07
N ASN A 354 14.87 24.00 -21.37
CA ASN A 354 14.80 25.31 -20.72
C ASN A 354 15.02 25.11 -19.23
N ARG A 355 15.99 25.79 -18.64
CA ARG A 355 16.24 25.73 -17.21
C ARG A 355 15.39 26.80 -16.54
N PRO A 356 14.28 26.44 -15.85
CA PRO A 356 13.49 27.43 -15.16
C PRO A 356 14.27 28.01 -13.99
N ASP A 357 14.27 29.33 -13.86
CA ASP A 357 14.81 30.01 -12.68
C ASP A 357 14.06 29.55 -11.42
N ALA A 358 14.81 29.16 -10.38
CA ALA A 358 14.23 28.69 -9.12
C ALA A 358 13.25 29.70 -8.51
N LYS A 359 13.50 31.01 -8.67
CA LYS A 359 12.60 32.08 -8.23
C LYS A 359 11.26 32.08 -8.97
N ASN A 360 11.27 31.86 -10.28
CA ASN A 360 10.05 31.80 -11.08
C ASN A 360 9.21 30.59 -10.71
N ALA A 361 9.85 29.43 -10.48
CA ALA A 361 9.17 28.23 -10.00
C ALA A 361 8.53 28.45 -8.62
N GLN A 362 9.26 29.03 -7.66
CA GLN A 362 8.73 29.37 -6.34
C GLN A 362 7.59 30.37 -6.41
N TYR A 363 7.71 31.40 -7.24
CA TYR A 363 6.66 32.41 -7.43
C TYR A 363 5.37 31.78 -7.97
N GLN A 364 5.45 30.95 -9.01
CA GLN A 364 4.29 30.23 -9.55
C GLN A 364 3.67 29.27 -8.53
N GLN A 365 4.49 28.59 -7.74
CA GLN A 365 4.00 27.70 -6.69
C GLN A 365 3.24 28.45 -5.60
N SER A 366 3.76 29.61 -5.15
CA SER A 366 3.11 30.47 -4.17
C SER A 366 1.77 30.99 -4.65
N ILE A 367 1.65 31.41 -5.92
CA ILE A 367 0.37 31.82 -6.51
C ILE A 367 -0.62 30.65 -6.49
N LYS A 368 -0.23 29.48 -6.98
CA LYS A 368 -1.11 28.30 -7.03
C LYS A 368 -1.62 27.91 -5.65
N GLN A 369 -0.75 27.88 -4.64
CA GLN A 369 -1.15 27.56 -3.27
C GLN A 369 -2.00 28.68 -2.65
N GLY A 370 -1.67 29.94 -2.95
CA GLY A 370 -2.43 31.11 -2.53
C GLY A 370 -3.87 31.10 -3.06
N ASP A 371 -4.07 30.79 -4.34
CA ASP A 371 -5.40 30.70 -4.96
C ASP A 371 -6.25 29.59 -4.34
N ILE A 372 -5.66 28.44 -4.04
CA ILE A 372 -6.37 27.34 -3.35
C ILE A 372 -6.83 27.78 -1.96
N LEU A 373 -5.95 28.47 -1.21
CA LEU A 373 -6.25 28.98 0.11
C LEU A 373 -7.35 30.05 0.07
N LEU A 374 -7.22 31.04 -0.82
CA LEU A 374 -8.21 32.11 -1.00
C LEU A 374 -9.58 31.56 -1.33
N ASN A 375 -9.67 30.59 -2.25
CA ASN A 375 -10.93 29.93 -2.59
C ASN A 375 -11.56 29.21 -1.39
N ARG A 376 -10.75 28.57 -0.55
CA ARG A 376 -11.23 27.88 0.66
C ARG A 376 -11.72 28.89 1.70
N VAL A 377 -11.00 29.98 1.92
CA VAL A 377 -11.38 31.07 2.83
C VAL A 377 -12.68 31.74 2.37
N GLN A 378 -12.82 32.05 1.08
CA GLN A 378 -14.05 32.62 0.53
C GLN A 378 -15.27 31.70 0.69
N LYS A 379 -15.09 30.39 0.55
CA LYS A 379 -16.17 29.42 0.81
C LYS A 379 -16.56 29.39 2.29
N LEU A 380 -15.56 29.41 3.18
CA LEU A 380 -15.79 29.43 4.62
C LEU A 380 -16.49 30.72 5.07
N SER A 381 -16.08 31.88 4.57
CA SER A 381 -16.70 33.16 4.93
C SER A 381 -18.19 33.18 4.57
N ARG A 382 -18.55 32.70 3.37
CA ARG A 382 -19.96 32.59 2.94
C ARG A 382 -20.80 31.64 3.79
N VAL A 383 -20.19 30.66 4.43
CA VAL A 383 -20.89 29.71 5.33
C VAL A 383 -21.02 30.29 6.74
N ILE A 384 -20.09 31.15 7.16
CA ILE A 384 -20.10 31.80 8.48
C ILE A 384 -21.01 33.04 8.49
N ASP A 385 -21.14 33.72 7.36
CA ASP A 385 -21.98 34.92 7.21
C ASP A 385 -23.49 34.59 7.10
N VAL A 386 -23.87 33.31 6.95
CA VAL A 386 -25.25 32.78 6.96
C VAL A 386 -25.54 32.17 8.33
#